data_AF-A0A109W6S4-F1
#
_entry.id   AF-A0A109W6S4-F1
#
_cell.length_a   1.000
_cell.length_b   1.000
_cell.length_c   1.000
_cell.angle_alpha   90.00
_cell.angle_beta   90.00
_cell.angle_gamma   90.00
#
_symmetry.space_group_name_H-M   'P 1'
#
loop_
_entity.id
_entity.type
_entity.pdbx_description
1 polymer ?
#
loop_
_entity_poly.entity_id
_entity_poly.type
_entity_poly.pdbx_seq_one_letter_code
_entity_poly.pdbx_strand_id
1 'polypeptide(L)'
;MKKIILLMSVLVAVKMNAKSRSEMIRQDLSKLGVSQEIIVKTIELDKEIPNVVSEPDREKVKNLALKIEELLKKNEKNFVLSENLINIYNALGKSDAEKLNNLKRYEKYNPYEVSKLFFSNMYYSNKGDTAAFDKNYEKLKKEYPDYLITRIAVTYAIGEDAIWNVLKTDEKAALASLNSIMKMCDDKTKTEESHISDEQAWAYKLTMGWFAISFYLNENRTQDAIDFYYENFEGKNKPSEEILYYNRYQNWYIKSELAKANKNNFYNNKKIFQKNLDKIRMLD
;
A
#
# COMPACT_ATOMS: atom_id res chain seq x y z
N MET A 1 -38.92 -23.21 20.70
CA MET A 1 -37.92 -24.11 20.07
C MET A 1 -36.65 -23.30 19.84
N LYS A 2 -35.51 -23.79 20.35
CA LYS A 2 -34.27 -23.02 20.56
C LYS A 2 -33.66 -22.56 19.22
N LYS A 3 -33.36 -21.26 19.11
CA LYS A 3 -32.60 -20.66 18.02
C LYS A 3 -31.18 -21.25 18.05
N ILE A 4 -30.78 -21.93 16.99
CA ILE A 4 -29.39 -22.35 16.78
C ILE A 4 -28.59 -21.08 16.53
N ILE A 5 -27.98 -20.58 17.60
CA ILE A 5 -26.92 -19.57 17.52
C ILE A 5 -25.68 -20.34 17.06
N LEU A 6 -25.34 -20.23 15.77
CA LEU A 6 -24.09 -20.73 15.22
C LEU A 6 -22.95 -19.81 15.68
N LEU A 7 -22.60 -19.89 16.97
CA LEU A 7 -21.45 -19.25 17.57
C LEU A 7 -20.21 -20.14 17.34
N MET A 8 -19.20 -19.55 16.69
CA MET A 8 -17.78 -19.72 17.03
C MET A 8 -17.25 -21.17 17.11
N SER A 9 -16.78 -21.68 15.97
CA SER A 9 -15.72 -22.72 15.97
C SER A 9 -14.95 -22.73 14.64
N VAL A 10 -14.20 -21.67 14.38
CA VAL A 10 -12.96 -21.76 13.59
C VAL A 10 -11.91 -20.89 14.26
N LEU A 11 -11.29 -21.43 15.31
CA LEU A 11 -10.00 -21.00 15.79
C LEU A 11 -9.15 -22.27 15.94
N VAL A 12 -7.90 -22.15 15.52
CA VAL A 12 -6.82 -23.15 15.54
C VAL A 12 -6.69 -24.00 14.26
N ALA A 13 -6.22 -23.33 13.22
CA ALA A 13 -4.90 -23.64 12.71
C ALA A 13 -4.15 -22.31 12.50
N VAL A 14 -3.38 -21.86 13.50
CA VAL A 14 -2.32 -20.86 13.27
C VAL A 14 -1.17 -21.60 12.58
N LYS A 15 -1.42 -22.04 11.35
CA LYS A 15 -0.36 -22.08 10.35
C LYS A 15 -0.24 -20.62 9.90
N MET A 16 0.99 -20.12 9.80
CA MET A 16 1.32 -18.79 9.25
C MET A 16 0.90 -18.74 7.76
N ASN A 17 -0.40 -18.80 7.52
CA ASN A 17 -1.02 -18.70 6.22
C ASN A 17 -1.22 -17.21 5.96
N ALA A 18 -0.88 -16.79 4.74
CA ALA A 18 -1.22 -15.49 4.18
C ALA A 18 -2.57 -14.97 4.70
N LYS A 19 -2.58 -13.76 5.27
CA LYS A 19 -3.82 -13.10 5.66
C LYS A 19 -4.21 -12.14 4.57
N SER A 20 -5.28 -12.48 3.86
CA SER A 20 -5.91 -11.55 2.93
C SER A 20 -6.42 -10.32 3.69
N ARG A 21 -6.46 -9.19 3.00
CA ARG A 21 -7.04 -7.94 3.53
C ARG A 21 -8.46 -8.16 4.02
N SER A 22 -9.22 -8.97 3.28
CA SER A 22 -10.60 -9.34 3.65
C SER A 22 -10.69 -10.07 4.99
N GLU A 23 -9.78 -11.03 5.26
CA GLU A 23 -9.75 -11.75 6.54
C GLU A 23 -9.36 -10.84 7.70
N MET A 24 -8.38 -9.96 7.50
CA MET A 24 -7.97 -8.99 8.52
C MET A 24 -9.11 -8.04 8.89
N ILE A 25 -9.79 -7.47 7.89
CA ILE A 25 -10.97 -6.62 8.09
C ILE A 25 -12.05 -7.36 8.89
N ARG A 26 -12.36 -8.61 8.51
CA ARG A 26 -13.34 -9.43 9.26
C ARG A 26 -12.91 -9.62 10.70
N GLN A 27 -11.66 -10.03 10.92
CA GLN A 27 -11.14 -10.33 12.24
C GLN A 27 -11.17 -9.10 13.15
N ASP A 28 -10.67 -7.96 12.67
CA ASP A 28 -10.54 -6.76 13.49
C ASP A 28 -11.89 -6.10 13.78
N LEU A 29 -12.72 -5.93 12.75
CA LEU A 29 -14.01 -5.28 12.92
C LEU A 29 -14.99 -6.15 13.74
N SER A 30 -14.90 -7.47 13.64
CA SER A 30 -15.69 -8.38 14.50
C SER A 30 -15.34 -8.21 15.98
N LYS A 31 -14.05 -8.04 16.32
CA LYS A 31 -13.61 -7.78 17.71
C LYS A 31 -14.17 -6.45 18.25
N LEU A 32 -14.43 -5.48 17.37
CA LEU A 32 -15.03 -4.18 17.74
C LEU A 32 -16.58 -4.23 17.79
N GLY A 33 -17.19 -5.37 17.50
CA GLY A 33 -18.64 -5.56 17.49
C GLY A 33 -19.32 -4.92 16.28
N VAL A 34 -18.62 -4.76 15.16
CA VAL A 34 -19.24 -4.33 13.88
C VAL A 34 -20.04 -5.50 13.31
N SER A 35 -21.24 -5.22 12.78
CA SER A 35 -22.11 -6.26 12.22
C SER A 35 -21.54 -6.84 10.93
N GLN A 36 -21.82 -8.12 10.68
CA GLN A 36 -21.34 -8.82 9.48
C GLN A 36 -21.77 -8.13 8.19
N GLU A 37 -22.98 -7.55 8.14
CA GLU A 37 -23.47 -6.78 6.99
C GLU A 37 -22.56 -5.57 6.68
N ILE A 38 -22.15 -4.82 7.70
CA ILE A 38 -21.25 -3.67 7.53
C ILE A 38 -19.85 -4.15 7.15
N ILE A 39 -19.38 -5.25 7.72
CA ILE A 39 -18.06 -5.84 7.40
C ILE A 39 -17.99 -6.24 5.93
N VAL A 40 -19.02 -6.93 5.41
CA VAL A 40 -19.06 -7.34 3.99
C VAL A 40 -18.98 -6.13 3.07
N LYS A 41 -19.82 -5.10 3.31
CA LYS A 41 -19.79 -3.85 2.53
C LYS A 41 -18.47 -3.10 2.67
N THR A 42 -17.82 -3.19 3.83
CA THR A 42 -16.49 -2.59 4.04
C THR A 42 -15.45 -3.24 3.15
N ILE A 43 -15.46 -4.57 3.05
CA ILE A 43 -14.52 -5.33 2.21
C ILE A 43 -14.75 -5.01 0.73
N GLU A 44 -16.01 -4.91 0.30
CA GLU A 44 -16.35 -4.51 -1.08
C GLU A 44 -15.76 -3.15 -1.42
N LEU A 45 -15.99 -2.14 -0.56
CA LEU A 45 -15.46 -0.79 -0.78
C LEU A 45 -13.93 -0.74 -0.70
N ASP A 46 -13.31 -1.45 0.26
CA ASP A 46 -11.85 -1.50 0.45
C ASP A 46 -11.14 -2.02 -0.80
N LYS A 47 -11.70 -3.07 -1.45
CA LYS A 47 -11.17 -3.63 -2.71
C LYS A 47 -11.25 -2.66 -3.90
N GLU A 48 -12.16 -1.69 -3.90
CA GLU A 48 -12.29 -0.70 -4.98
C GLU A 48 -11.24 0.41 -4.87
N ILE A 49 -10.81 0.76 -3.66
CA ILE A 49 -10.02 1.96 -3.38
C ILE A 49 -8.72 2.07 -4.16
N PRO A 50 -7.81 1.07 -4.15
CA PRO A 50 -6.51 1.22 -4.79
C PRO A 50 -6.64 1.56 -6.28
N ASN A 51 -7.68 1.02 -6.91
CA ASN A 51 -7.95 1.21 -8.33
C ASN A 51 -8.68 2.52 -8.61
N VAL A 52 -9.70 2.86 -7.82
CA VAL A 52 -10.46 4.11 -8.03
C VAL A 52 -9.63 5.35 -7.71
N VAL A 53 -8.87 5.35 -6.60
CA VAL A 53 -8.07 6.52 -6.17
C VAL A 53 -6.90 6.80 -7.10
N SER A 54 -6.41 5.76 -7.78
CA SER A 54 -5.30 5.90 -8.70
C SER A 54 -5.76 6.24 -10.13
N GLU A 55 -7.04 6.02 -10.46
CA GLU A 55 -7.65 6.46 -11.71
C GLU A 55 -7.79 8.01 -11.79
N PRO A 56 -7.69 8.61 -12.99
CA PRO A 56 -7.82 10.06 -13.17
C PRO A 56 -9.27 10.58 -13.00
N ASP A 57 -10.26 9.69 -12.94
CA ASP A 57 -11.68 10.04 -12.85
C ASP A 57 -12.06 10.48 -11.42
N ARG A 58 -12.02 11.80 -11.20
CA ARG A 58 -12.32 12.44 -9.91
C ARG A 58 -13.76 12.19 -9.44
N GLU A 59 -14.71 11.99 -10.36
CA GLU A 59 -16.11 11.77 -9.99
C GLU A 59 -16.30 10.37 -9.40
N LYS A 60 -15.60 9.36 -9.94
CA LYS A 60 -15.54 8.02 -9.30
C LYS A 60 -14.95 8.09 -7.89
N VAL A 61 -13.85 8.82 -7.71
CA VAL A 61 -13.21 8.98 -6.38
C VAL A 61 -14.18 9.64 -5.39
N LYS A 62 -14.89 10.68 -5.82
CA LYS A 62 -15.89 11.37 -5.00
C LYS A 62 -17.07 10.46 -4.63
N ASN A 63 -17.59 9.70 -5.60
CA ASN A 63 -18.69 8.76 -5.36
C ASN A 63 -18.29 7.63 -4.40
N LEU A 64 -17.07 7.12 -4.51
CA LEU A 64 -16.54 6.14 -3.56
C LEU A 64 -16.41 6.71 -2.15
N ALA A 65 -15.89 7.95 -2.02
CA ALA A 65 -15.82 8.63 -0.72
C ALA A 65 -17.20 8.77 -0.07
N LEU A 66 -18.25 9.14 -0.83
CA LEU A 66 -19.61 9.28 -0.32
C LEU A 66 -20.17 7.94 0.19
N LYS A 67 -19.98 6.84 -0.55
CA LYS A 67 -20.39 5.50 -0.10
C LYS A 67 -19.71 5.10 1.21
N ILE A 68 -18.41 5.40 1.33
CA ILE A 68 -17.62 5.12 2.54
C ILE A 68 -18.13 5.96 3.71
N GLU A 69 -18.38 7.26 3.51
CA GLU A 69 -18.94 8.16 4.54
C GLU A 69 -20.32 7.69 5.02
N GLU A 70 -21.20 7.30 4.10
CA GLU A 70 -22.54 6.78 4.43
C GLU A 70 -22.47 5.49 5.26
N LEU A 71 -21.58 4.58 4.91
CA LEU A 71 -21.39 3.34 5.67
C LEU A 71 -20.75 3.61 7.04
N LEU A 72 -19.78 4.52 7.10
CA LEU A 72 -19.11 4.92 8.35
C LEU A 72 -20.08 5.58 9.34
N LYS A 73 -21.06 6.36 8.87
CA LYS A 73 -22.14 6.91 9.72
C LYS A 73 -22.97 5.82 10.41
N LYS A 74 -23.08 4.63 9.83
CA LYS A 74 -23.81 3.49 10.43
C LYS A 74 -23.01 2.80 11.53
N ASN A 75 -21.68 2.90 11.51
CA ASN A 75 -20.81 2.38 12.56
C ASN A 75 -19.47 3.10 12.60
N GLU A 76 -19.33 4.06 13.51
CA GLU A 76 -18.11 4.86 13.64
C GLU A 76 -16.88 4.07 14.11
N LYS A 77 -17.06 2.85 14.67
CA LYS A 77 -15.94 2.00 15.10
C LYS A 77 -15.20 1.38 13.91
N ASN A 78 -15.73 1.54 12.70
CA ASN A 78 -15.12 1.03 11.49
C ASN A 78 -13.89 1.86 11.10
N PHE A 79 -12.76 1.54 11.74
CA PHE A 79 -11.49 2.22 11.50
C PHE A 79 -10.96 1.97 10.09
N VAL A 80 -11.30 0.84 9.45
CA VAL A 80 -10.93 0.54 8.05
C VAL A 80 -11.53 1.57 7.10
N LEU A 81 -12.80 1.93 7.26
CA LEU A 81 -13.41 3.02 6.47
C LEU A 81 -12.76 4.39 6.78
N SER A 82 -12.27 4.60 8.00
CA SER A 82 -11.53 5.82 8.35
C SER A 82 -10.15 5.86 7.67
N GLU A 83 -9.42 4.74 7.67
CA GLU A 83 -8.16 4.54 6.91
C GLU A 83 -8.37 4.88 5.43
N ASN A 84 -9.45 4.36 4.87
CA ASN A 84 -9.84 4.55 3.48
C ASN A 84 -10.13 6.01 3.15
N LEU A 85 -10.85 6.73 4.02
CA LEU A 85 -11.06 8.17 3.84
C LEU A 85 -9.78 8.98 3.98
N ILE A 86 -8.84 8.60 4.87
CA ILE A 86 -7.54 9.28 4.98
C ILE A 86 -6.80 9.24 3.64
N ASN A 87 -6.79 8.08 2.97
CA ASN A 87 -6.14 7.92 1.67
C ASN A 87 -6.85 8.74 0.58
N ILE A 88 -8.19 8.69 0.52
CA ILE A 88 -8.98 9.38 -0.51
C ILE A 88 -8.97 10.91 -0.34
N TYR A 89 -9.05 11.40 0.90
CA TYR A 89 -9.22 12.84 1.17
C TYR A 89 -7.99 13.66 0.79
N ASN A 90 -6.80 13.06 0.84
CA ASN A 90 -5.60 13.67 0.29
C ASN A 90 -5.73 13.86 -1.22
N ALA A 91 -6.17 12.83 -1.96
CA ALA A 91 -6.41 12.94 -3.40
C ALA A 91 -7.49 13.98 -3.74
N LEU A 92 -8.59 14.02 -2.98
CA LEU A 92 -9.70 14.96 -3.20
C LEU A 92 -9.43 16.40 -2.76
N GLY A 93 -8.31 16.68 -2.08
CA GLY A 93 -8.01 18.03 -1.60
C GLY A 93 -8.98 18.51 -0.52
N LYS A 94 -9.48 17.60 0.32
CA LYS A 94 -10.38 17.94 1.44
C LYS A 94 -9.68 18.84 2.48
N SER A 95 -10.48 19.50 3.32
CA SER A 95 -9.96 20.38 4.36
C SER A 95 -9.15 19.61 5.42
N ASP A 96 -8.22 20.28 6.08
CA ASP A 96 -7.43 19.67 7.16
C ASP A 96 -8.31 19.23 8.34
N ALA A 97 -9.41 19.93 8.61
CA ALA A 97 -10.37 19.53 9.62
C ALA A 97 -11.03 18.18 9.29
N GLU A 98 -11.44 17.97 8.03
CA GLU A 98 -12.00 16.70 7.55
C GLU A 98 -10.97 15.57 7.66
N LYS A 99 -9.72 15.81 7.22
CA LYS A 99 -8.62 14.84 7.31
C LYS A 99 -8.32 14.46 8.76
N LEU A 100 -8.19 15.45 9.65
CA LEU A 100 -7.91 15.24 11.07
C LEU A 100 -9.04 14.47 11.77
N ASN A 101 -10.30 14.71 11.42
CA ASN A 101 -11.42 13.99 12.00
C ASN A 101 -11.37 12.49 11.67
N ASN A 102 -10.98 12.13 10.45
CA ASN A 102 -10.78 10.72 10.09
C ASN A 102 -9.56 10.11 10.77
N LEU A 103 -8.44 10.84 10.87
CA LEU A 103 -7.26 10.38 11.63
C LEU A 103 -7.61 10.10 13.09
N LYS A 104 -8.29 11.03 13.78
CA LYS A 104 -8.69 10.85 15.19
C LYS A 104 -9.63 9.65 15.38
N ARG A 105 -10.56 9.43 14.44
CA ARG A 105 -11.46 8.27 14.48
C ARG A 105 -10.68 6.97 14.28
N TYR A 106 -9.76 6.95 13.32
CA TYR A 106 -8.86 5.84 13.08
C TYR A 106 -8.02 5.53 14.33
N GLU A 107 -7.38 6.52 14.94
CA GLU A 107 -6.58 6.37 16.16
C GLU A 107 -7.40 5.88 17.37
N LYS A 108 -8.66 6.31 17.48
CA LYS A 108 -9.57 5.91 18.57
C LYS A 108 -9.92 4.42 18.51
N TYR A 109 -10.09 3.86 17.31
CA TYR A 109 -10.66 2.52 17.12
C TYR A 109 -9.67 1.48 16.60
N ASN A 110 -8.57 1.89 15.99
CA ASN A 110 -7.52 0.98 15.56
C ASN A 110 -6.70 0.48 16.77
N PRO A 111 -6.65 -0.84 17.04
CA PRO A 111 -5.88 -1.38 18.16
C PRO A 111 -4.37 -1.40 17.94
N TYR A 112 -3.88 -1.19 16.72
CA TYR A 112 -2.47 -1.33 16.34
C TYR A 112 -1.73 0.02 16.45
N GLU A 113 -0.92 0.18 17.49
CA GLU A 113 -0.17 1.40 17.77
C GLU A 113 0.77 1.81 16.63
N VAL A 114 1.49 0.85 16.07
CA VAL A 114 2.42 1.11 14.96
C VAL A 114 1.70 1.68 13.73
N SER A 115 0.50 1.17 13.41
CA SER A 115 -0.32 1.67 12.31
C SER A 115 -0.85 3.07 12.59
N LYS A 116 -1.22 3.38 13.85
CA LYS A 116 -1.63 4.75 14.24
C LYS A 116 -0.49 5.74 14.06
N LEU A 117 0.72 5.39 14.53
CA LEU A 117 1.90 6.22 14.36
C LEU A 117 2.24 6.46 12.89
N PHE A 118 2.15 5.42 12.05
CA PHE A 118 2.37 5.53 10.61
C PHE A 118 1.42 6.54 9.94
N PHE A 119 0.10 6.38 10.11
CA PHE A 119 -0.87 7.29 9.49
C PHE A 119 -0.79 8.72 10.06
N SER A 120 -0.49 8.85 11.36
CA SER A 120 -0.26 10.15 11.99
C SER A 120 0.98 10.85 11.41
N ASN A 121 2.08 10.10 11.22
CA ASN A 121 3.29 10.59 10.57
C ASN A 121 3.03 11.03 9.12
N MET A 122 2.29 10.24 8.32
CA MET A 122 1.87 10.64 6.97
C MET A 122 1.03 11.92 6.96
N TYR A 123 0.08 12.06 7.89
CA TYR A 123 -0.75 13.26 8.00
C TYR A 123 0.08 14.52 8.27
N TYR A 124 0.99 14.48 9.25
CA TYR A 124 1.84 15.62 9.57
C TYR A 124 2.85 15.94 8.47
N SER A 125 3.39 14.92 7.79
CA SER A 125 4.19 15.09 6.57
C SER A 125 3.42 15.88 5.51
N ASN A 126 2.21 15.45 5.19
CA ASN A 126 1.37 16.12 4.17
C ASN A 126 0.96 17.55 4.55
N LYS A 127 0.91 17.86 5.85
CA LYS A 127 0.63 19.20 6.37
C LYS A 127 1.88 20.10 6.39
N GLY A 128 3.08 19.52 6.27
CA GLY A 128 4.35 20.25 6.46
C GLY A 128 4.67 20.54 7.93
N ASP A 129 4.08 19.80 8.87
CA ASP A 129 4.32 19.96 10.31
C ASP A 129 5.50 19.06 10.74
N THR A 130 6.72 19.56 10.54
CA THR A 130 7.95 18.78 10.75
C THR A 130 8.15 18.37 12.19
N ALA A 131 7.82 19.22 13.16
CA ALA A 131 7.98 18.90 14.58
C ALA A 131 7.11 17.72 15.02
N ALA A 132 5.85 17.68 14.57
CA ALA A 132 4.96 16.56 14.86
C ALA A 132 5.35 15.29 14.08
N PHE A 133 5.80 15.46 12.83
CA PHE A 133 6.36 14.38 12.03
C PHE A 133 7.56 13.73 12.74
N ASP A 134 8.59 14.50 13.10
CA ASP A 134 9.83 14.03 13.73
C ASP A 134 9.55 13.30 15.04
N LYS A 135 8.64 13.83 15.86
CA LYS A 135 8.23 13.18 17.11
C LYS A 135 7.67 11.77 16.86
N ASN A 136 6.77 11.63 15.89
CA ASN A 136 6.19 10.33 15.55
C ASN A 136 7.23 9.40 14.91
N TYR A 137 8.10 9.95 14.08
CA TYR A 137 9.17 9.22 13.39
C TYR A 137 10.19 8.62 14.36
N GLU A 138 10.66 9.41 15.34
CA GLU A 138 11.58 8.93 16.37
C GLU A 138 10.95 7.85 17.25
N LYS A 139 9.64 7.97 17.55
CA LYS A 139 8.91 6.91 18.27
C LYS A 139 8.86 5.62 17.45
N LEU A 140 8.55 5.70 16.14
CA LEU A 140 8.55 4.53 15.24
C LEU A 140 9.92 3.84 15.21
N LYS A 141 11.01 4.61 15.05
CA LYS A 141 12.38 4.08 15.04
C LYS A 141 12.78 3.43 16.36
N LYS A 142 12.38 4.02 17.49
CA LYS A 142 12.76 3.53 18.82
C LYS A 142 11.99 2.28 19.23
N GLU A 143 10.67 2.26 19.00
CA GLU A 143 9.80 1.21 19.51
C GLU A 143 9.56 0.09 18.48
N TYR A 144 9.65 0.38 17.18
CA TYR A 144 9.32 -0.55 16.10
C TYR A 144 10.38 -0.57 14.96
N PRO A 145 11.69 -0.60 15.24
CA PRO A 145 12.74 -0.46 14.21
C PRO A 145 12.67 -1.53 13.11
N ASP A 146 12.31 -2.77 13.49
CA ASP A 146 12.34 -3.94 12.60
C ASP A 146 10.98 -4.26 11.97
N TYR A 147 10.00 -3.37 12.13
CA TYR A 147 8.66 -3.53 11.56
C TYR A 147 8.69 -3.03 10.10
N LEU A 148 8.06 -3.80 9.21
CA LEU A 148 7.93 -3.45 7.79
C LEU A 148 7.34 -2.04 7.61
N ILE A 149 6.28 -1.71 8.35
CA ILE A 149 5.63 -0.39 8.26
C ILE A 149 6.54 0.77 8.66
N THR A 150 7.43 0.57 9.63
CA THR A 150 8.44 1.56 10.03
C THR A 150 9.46 1.77 8.93
N ARG A 151 9.97 0.69 8.34
CA ARG A 151 10.94 0.75 7.24
C ARG A 151 10.34 1.41 6.00
N ILE A 152 9.06 1.18 5.74
CA ILE A 152 8.30 1.88 4.70
C ILE A 152 8.21 3.38 5.03
N ALA A 153 7.85 3.76 6.27
CA ALA A 153 7.75 5.16 6.69
C ALA A 153 9.05 5.93 6.45
N VAL A 154 10.20 5.33 6.80
CA VAL A 154 11.54 5.88 6.54
C VAL A 154 11.76 6.16 5.05
N THR A 155 11.27 5.27 4.16
CA THR A 155 11.44 5.44 2.71
C THR A 155 10.68 6.66 2.19
N TYR A 156 9.51 6.96 2.77
CA TYR A 156 8.69 8.14 2.44
C TYR A 156 9.04 9.39 3.26
N ALA A 157 10.09 9.35 4.10
CA ALA A 157 10.44 10.47 4.95
C ALA A 157 10.77 11.73 4.13
N ILE A 158 10.65 12.88 4.80
CA ILE A 158 11.16 14.17 4.30
C ILE A 158 12.56 14.37 4.90
N GLY A 159 13.51 14.91 4.12
CA GLY A 159 14.86 15.22 4.60
C GLY A 159 15.93 14.27 4.09
N GLU A 160 17.08 14.19 4.77
CA GLU A 160 18.25 13.43 4.29
C GLU A 160 17.97 11.92 4.15
N ASP A 161 17.17 11.36 5.06
CA ASP A 161 16.78 9.94 5.04
C ASP A 161 15.83 9.57 3.89
N ALA A 162 15.26 10.57 3.19
CA ALA A 162 14.36 10.33 2.07
C ALA A 162 15.07 9.50 1.00
N ILE A 163 14.44 8.41 0.54
CA ILE A 163 15.12 7.46 -0.36
C ILE A 163 15.63 8.10 -1.64
N TRP A 164 14.95 9.13 -2.13
CA TRP A 164 15.37 9.92 -3.30
C TRP A 164 16.67 10.68 -3.10
N ASN A 165 16.93 11.15 -1.87
CA ASN A 165 18.17 11.83 -1.55
C ASN A 165 19.32 10.82 -1.46
N VAL A 166 19.08 9.66 -0.84
CA VAL A 166 20.07 8.57 -0.78
C VAL A 166 20.37 8.01 -2.17
N LEU A 167 19.38 7.84 -3.05
CA LEU A 167 19.57 7.38 -4.43
C LEU A 167 20.55 8.27 -5.22
N LYS A 168 20.53 9.58 -4.97
CA LYS A 168 21.41 10.55 -5.65
C LYS A 168 22.84 10.55 -5.12
N THR A 169 23.04 10.18 -3.85
CA THR A 169 24.35 10.28 -3.18
C THR A 169 25.04 8.92 -3.07
N ASP A 170 24.28 7.84 -2.86
CA ASP A 170 24.76 6.46 -2.77
C ASP A 170 23.67 5.50 -3.31
N GLU A 171 23.65 5.35 -4.64
CA GLU A 171 22.74 4.44 -5.35
C GLU A 171 22.77 3.02 -4.76
N LYS A 172 23.96 2.50 -4.44
CA LYS A 172 24.13 1.13 -3.96
C LYS A 172 23.46 0.94 -2.61
N ALA A 173 23.66 1.87 -1.67
CA ALA A 173 23.01 1.83 -0.37
C ALA A 173 21.49 1.97 -0.48
N ALA A 174 21.01 2.88 -1.34
CA ALA A 174 19.58 3.06 -1.55
C ALA A 174 18.90 1.82 -2.14
N LEU A 175 19.48 1.23 -3.20
CA LEU A 175 18.96 0.00 -3.80
C LEU A 175 19.00 -1.19 -2.82
N ALA A 176 20.04 -1.28 -1.98
CA ALA A 176 20.10 -2.29 -0.92
C ALA A 176 18.98 -2.11 0.11
N SER A 177 18.67 -0.87 0.48
CA SER A 177 17.56 -0.55 1.39
C SER A 177 16.20 -0.93 0.78
N LEU A 178 15.93 -0.51 -0.46
CA LEU A 178 14.69 -0.87 -1.19
C LEU A 178 14.53 -2.39 -1.32
N ASN A 179 15.60 -3.11 -1.69
CA ASN A 179 15.59 -4.57 -1.78
C ASN A 179 15.33 -5.24 -0.42
N SER A 180 15.86 -4.69 0.67
CA SER A 180 15.61 -5.19 2.01
C SER A 180 14.13 -5.08 2.38
N ILE A 181 13.50 -3.93 2.08
CA ILE A 181 12.06 -3.71 2.35
C ILE A 181 11.20 -4.62 1.47
N MET A 182 11.55 -4.79 0.19
CA MET A 182 10.84 -5.72 -0.69
C MET A 182 10.90 -7.17 -0.17
N LYS A 183 12.03 -7.61 0.38
CA LYS A 183 12.15 -8.92 1.03
C LYS A 183 11.28 -9.02 2.30
N MET A 184 11.19 -7.94 3.09
CA MET A 184 10.28 -7.89 4.23
C MET A 184 8.80 -7.98 3.81
N CYS A 185 8.44 -7.50 2.61
CA CYS A 185 7.08 -7.66 2.07
C CYS A 185 6.77 -9.13 1.72
N ASP A 186 7.79 -9.93 1.40
CA ASP A 186 7.66 -11.36 1.13
C ASP A 186 7.71 -12.20 2.43
N ASP A 187 8.16 -11.63 3.55
CA ASP A 187 8.28 -12.29 4.85
C ASP A 187 6.99 -12.16 5.67
N LYS A 188 6.34 -13.31 5.90
CA LYS A 188 5.04 -13.36 6.62
C LYS A 188 5.13 -12.93 8.07
N THR A 189 6.25 -13.17 8.74
CA THR A 189 6.46 -12.69 10.11
C THR A 189 6.45 -11.17 10.12
N LYS A 190 7.14 -10.55 9.15
CA LYS A 190 7.24 -9.08 9.05
C LYS A 190 5.93 -8.41 8.66
N THR A 191 5.16 -9.03 7.77
CA THR A 191 3.82 -8.52 7.42
C THR A 191 2.86 -8.65 8.60
N GLU A 192 2.87 -9.77 9.34
CA GLU A 192 2.01 -9.97 10.51
C GLU A 192 2.35 -9.04 11.67
N GLU A 193 3.64 -8.87 12.01
CA GLU A 193 4.10 -7.92 13.03
C GLU A 193 3.58 -6.51 12.74
N SER A 194 3.61 -6.12 11.47
CA SER A 194 3.18 -4.79 11.02
C SER A 194 1.69 -4.66 10.75
N HIS A 195 0.92 -5.74 10.94
CA HIS A 195 -0.49 -5.84 10.58
C HIS A 195 -0.76 -5.38 9.13
N ILE A 196 0.06 -5.87 8.19
CA ILE A 196 -0.04 -5.63 6.76
C ILE A 196 -0.56 -6.90 6.08
N SER A 197 -1.61 -6.77 5.26
CA SER A 197 -2.15 -7.86 4.44
C SER A 197 -1.24 -8.21 3.26
N ASP A 198 -1.44 -9.37 2.66
CA ASP A 198 -0.74 -9.78 1.43
C ASP A 198 -0.93 -8.78 0.27
N GLU A 199 -2.15 -8.27 0.12
CA GLU A 199 -2.49 -7.27 -0.90
C GLU A 199 -1.75 -5.95 -0.67
N GLN A 200 -1.67 -5.49 0.58
CA GLN A 200 -0.93 -4.29 0.97
C GLN A 200 0.59 -4.49 0.87
N ALA A 201 1.11 -5.65 1.28
CA ALA A 201 2.52 -5.99 1.18
C ALA A 201 2.98 -5.93 -0.28
N TRP A 202 2.17 -6.46 -1.21
CA TRP A 202 2.43 -6.34 -2.64
C TRP A 202 2.40 -4.89 -3.14
N ALA A 203 1.43 -4.08 -2.69
CA ALA A 203 1.36 -2.66 -3.02
C ALA A 203 2.62 -1.89 -2.58
N TYR A 204 3.10 -2.17 -1.36
CA TYR A 204 4.33 -1.58 -0.85
C TYR A 204 5.56 -2.07 -1.62
N LYS A 205 5.63 -3.36 -1.96
CA LYS A 205 6.70 -3.92 -2.80
C LYS A 205 6.75 -3.25 -4.16
N LEU A 206 5.61 -3.07 -4.83
CA LEU A 206 5.51 -2.32 -6.09
C LEU A 206 6.00 -0.88 -5.92
N THR A 207 5.69 -0.23 -4.79
CA THR A 207 6.14 1.14 -4.55
C THR A 207 7.65 1.22 -4.34
N MET A 208 8.25 0.29 -3.59
CA MET A 208 9.71 0.21 -3.45
C MET A 208 10.38 -0.02 -4.80
N GLY A 209 9.80 -0.91 -5.62
CA GLY A 209 10.28 -1.14 -6.97
C GLY A 209 10.14 0.09 -7.87
N TRP A 210 9.07 0.85 -7.73
CA TRP A 210 8.86 2.10 -8.48
C TRP A 210 9.95 3.14 -8.19
N PHE A 211 10.42 3.28 -6.95
CA PHE A 211 11.55 4.17 -6.63
C PHE A 211 12.82 3.76 -7.41
N ALA A 212 13.17 2.47 -7.40
CA ALA A 212 14.33 1.96 -8.15
C ALA A 212 14.16 2.12 -9.68
N ILE A 213 12.99 1.75 -10.21
CA ILE A 213 12.66 1.87 -11.63
C ILE A 213 12.73 3.33 -12.07
N SER A 214 12.10 4.25 -11.32
CA SER A 214 12.09 5.67 -11.63
C SER A 214 13.49 6.26 -11.65
N PHE A 215 14.34 5.86 -10.69
CA PHE A 215 15.74 6.26 -10.68
C PHE A 215 16.46 5.84 -11.96
N TYR A 216 16.37 4.56 -12.34
CA TYR A 216 16.98 4.08 -13.58
C TYR A 216 16.44 4.81 -14.83
N LEU A 217 15.14 5.06 -14.89
CA LEU A 217 14.55 5.79 -16.01
C LEU A 217 15.05 7.24 -16.08
N ASN A 218 15.18 7.93 -14.95
CA ASN A 218 15.72 9.30 -14.88
C ASN A 218 17.19 9.37 -15.33
N GLU A 219 17.96 8.32 -15.06
CA GLU A 219 19.36 8.18 -15.50
C GLU A 219 19.48 7.61 -16.94
N ASN A 220 18.37 7.52 -17.69
CA ASN A 220 18.30 6.94 -19.04
C ASN A 220 18.75 5.47 -19.14
N ARG A 221 18.67 4.71 -18.04
CA ARG A 221 19.04 3.29 -17.92
C ARG A 221 17.81 2.39 -18.12
N THR A 222 17.18 2.49 -19.28
CA THR A 222 15.91 1.78 -19.57
C THR A 222 16.02 0.25 -19.43
N GLN A 223 17.14 -0.37 -19.83
CA GLN A 223 17.27 -1.82 -19.73
C GLN A 223 17.32 -2.27 -18.26
N ASP A 224 18.06 -1.56 -17.42
CA ASP A 224 18.16 -1.85 -15.98
C ASP A 224 16.79 -1.76 -15.31
N ALA A 225 15.98 -0.76 -15.67
CA ALA A 225 14.61 -0.61 -15.19
C ALA A 225 13.72 -1.82 -15.55
N ILE A 226 13.81 -2.29 -16.80
CA ILE A 226 13.00 -3.42 -17.31
C ILE A 226 13.45 -4.75 -16.69
N ASP A 227 14.76 -4.94 -16.56
CA ASP A 227 15.33 -6.15 -15.96
C ASP A 227 14.99 -6.22 -14.48
N PHE A 228 15.15 -5.11 -13.75
CA PHE A 228 14.74 -5.00 -12.36
C PHE A 228 13.25 -5.31 -12.16
N TYR A 229 12.38 -4.76 -13.02
CA TYR A 229 10.95 -5.05 -12.96
C TYR A 229 10.66 -6.55 -13.16
N TYR A 230 11.20 -7.13 -14.23
CA TYR A 230 10.96 -8.53 -14.55
C TYR A 230 11.44 -9.47 -13.44
N GLU A 231 12.63 -9.22 -12.90
CA GLU A 231 13.22 -10.03 -11.85
C GLU A 231 12.43 -9.99 -10.54
N ASN A 232 11.75 -8.89 -10.22
CA ASN A 232 11.07 -8.72 -8.93
C ASN A 232 9.56 -8.92 -8.98
N PHE A 233 8.91 -8.72 -10.13
CA PHE A 233 7.45 -8.63 -10.21
C PHE A 233 6.79 -9.58 -11.22
N GLU A 234 7.57 -10.23 -12.08
CA GLU A 234 7.07 -11.15 -13.10
C GLU A 234 7.65 -12.57 -12.92
N GLY A 235 7.23 -13.50 -13.78
CA GLY A 235 7.68 -14.89 -13.72
C GLY A 235 7.31 -15.56 -12.40
N LYS A 236 8.30 -16.15 -11.70
CA LYS A 236 8.10 -16.86 -10.43
C LYS A 236 7.72 -15.95 -9.24
N ASN A 237 7.90 -14.63 -9.39
CA ASN A 237 7.63 -13.65 -8.35
C ASN A 237 6.27 -12.97 -8.51
N LYS A 238 5.49 -13.39 -9.53
CA LYS A 238 4.13 -12.92 -9.76
C LYS A 238 3.19 -13.50 -8.69
N PRO A 239 2.39 -12.68 -7.98
CA PRO A 239 1.48 -13.17 -6.94
C PRO A 239 0.20 -13.76 -7.55
N SER A 240 -0.73 -14.18 -6.68
CA SER A 240 -2.04 -14.68 -7.09
C SER A 240 -2.87 -13.62 -7.83
N GLU A 241 -3.86 -14.08 -8.60
CA GLU A 241 -4.77 -13.20 -9.35
C GLU A 241 -5.52 -12.20 -8.45
N GLU A 242 -5.88 -12.58 -7.22
CA GLU A 242 -6.56 -11.68 -6.28
C GLU A 242 -5.66 -10.49 -5.89
N ILE A 243 -4.39 -10.76 -5.57
CA ILE A 243 -3.41 -9.71 -5.22
C ILE A 243 -3.13 -8.82 -6.43
N LEU A 244 -3.04 -9.40 -7.63
CA LEU A 244 -2.88 -8.67 -8.88
C LEU A 244 -4.08 -7.76 -9.16
N TYR A 245 -5.30 -8.24 -8.95
CA TYR A 245 -6.52 -7.45 -9.14
C TYR A 245 -6.59 -6.28 -8.16
N TYR A 246 -6.23 -6.50 -6.89
CA TYR A 246 -6.19 -5.43 -5.88
C TYR A 246 -5.25 -4.30 -6.29
N ASN A 247 -4.10 -4.64 -6.89
CA ASN A 247 -3.03 -3.70 -7.24
C ASN A 247 -2.91 -3.42 -8.75
N ARG A 248 -3.96 -3.72 -9.54
CA ARG A 248 -3.87 -3.74 -11.01
C ARG A 248 -3.46 -2.39 -11.58
N TYR A 249 -3.98 -1.28 -11.03
CA TYR A 249 -3.69 0.04 -11.57
C TYR A 249 -2.23 0.43 -11.33
N GLN A 250 -1.71 0.22 -10.12
CA GLN A 250 -0.31 0.53 -9.80
C GLN A 250 0.64 -0.28 -10.68
N ASN A 251 0.36 -1.58 -10.83
CA ASN A 251 1.17 -2.45 -11.69
C ASN A 251 1.08 -2.00 -13.17
N TRP A 252 -0.13 -1.71 -13.66
CA TRP A 252 -0.33 -1.18 -15.01
C TRP A 252 0.43 0.12 -15.24
N TYR A 253 0.41 1.05 -14.28
CA TYR A 253 1.13 2.31 -14.37
C TYR A 253 2.64 2.08 -14.55
N ILE A 254 3.26 1.26 -13.70
CA ILE A 254 4.69 0.92 -13.80
C ILE A 254 5.01 0.30 -15.17
N LYS A 255 4.21 -0.69 -15.60
CA LYS A 255 4.35 -1.32 -16.92
C LYS A 255 4.25 -0.31 -18.06
N SER A 256 3.32 0.64 -17.95
CA SER A 256 3.10 1.69 -18.96
C SER A 256 4.31 2.63 -19.08
N GLU A 257 4.93 3.00 -17.96
CA GLU A 257 6.12 3.86 -17.94
C GLU A 257 7.33 3.13 -18.54
N LEU A 258 7.52 1.85 -18.22
CA LEU A 258 8.55 1.01 -18.83
C LEU A 258 8.34 0.85 -20.35
N ALA A 259 7.09 0.65 -20.79
CA ALA A 259 6.76 0.54 -22.21
C ALA A 259 7.02 1.86 -22.96
N LYS A 260 6.66 3.01 -22.36
CA LYS A 260 6.98 4.34 -22.89
C LYS A 260 8.49 4.54 -23.03
N ALA A 261 9.27 4.21 -22.00
CA ALA A 261 10.72 4.33 -22.04
C ALA A 261 11.36 3.40 -23.10
N ASN A 262 10.83 2.19 -23.26
CA ASN A 262 11.30 1.23 -24.27
C ASN A 262 11.01 1.69 -25.71
N LYS A 263 10.18 2.71 -25.94
CA LYS A 263 9.84 3.22 -27.29
C LYS A 263 11.10 3.62 -28.09
N ASN A 264 12.15 4.12 -27.45
CA ASN A 264 13.38 4.46 -28.16
C ASN A 264 14.06 3.23 -28.77
N ASN A 265 13.94 2.06 -28.14
CA ASN A 265 14.44 0.80 -28.70
C ASN A 265 13.65 0.33 -29.91
N PHE A 266 12.40 0.78 -30.13
CA PHE A 266 11.63 0.43 -31.33
C PHE A 266 12.35 0.89 -32.60
N TYR A 267 12.87 2.12 -32.58
CA TYR A 267 13.55 2.71 -33.73
C TYR A 267 15.00 2.21 -33.87
N ASN A 268 15.67 1.93 -32.75
CA ASN A 268 17.10 1.61 -32.74
C ASN A 268 17.38 0.09 -32.79
N ASN A 269 16.53 -0.75 -32.19
CA ASN A 269 16.71 -2.19 -32.13
C ASN A 269 15.37 -2.94 -31.88
N LYS A 270 14.65 -3.24 -32.96
CA LYS A 270 13.33 -3.91 -32.93
C LYS A 270 13.32 -5.24 -32.17
N LYS A 271 14.42 -6.00 -32.18
CA LYS A 271 14.53 -7.28 -31.46
C LYS A 271 14.57 -7.07 -29.95
N ILE A 272 15.35 -6.09 -29.47
CA ILE A 272 15.38 -5.71 -28.06
C ILE A 272 14.04 -5.14 -27.62
N PHE A 273 13.43 -4.28 -28.45
CA PHE A 273 12.10 -3.74 -28.19
C PHE A 273 11.07 -4.84 -27.91
N GLN A 274 10.96 -5.84 -28.79
CA GLN A 274 10.02 -6.93 -28.62
C GLN A 274 10.32 -7.77 -27.37
N LYS A 275 11.59 -8.15 -27.17
CA LYS A 275 12.01 -8.90 -25.97
C LYS A 275 11.63 -8.17 -24.67
N ASN A 276 11.75 -6.85 -24.66
CA ASN A 276 11.40 -6.03 -23.52
C ASN A 276 9.88 -5.91 -23.31
N LEU A 277 9.08 -5.83 -24.38
CA LEU A 277 7.62 -5.92 -24.25
C LEU A 277 7.17 -7.25 -23.66
N ASP A 278 7.81 -8.35 -24.07
CA ASP A 278 7.51 -9.69 -23.54
C ASP A 278 7.86 -9.81 -22.05
N LYS A 279 8.89 -9.09 -21.58
CA LYS A 279 9.23 -8.99 -20.15
C LYS A 279 8.21 -8.19 -19.34
N ILE A 280 7.70 -7.09 -19.90
CA ILE A 280 6.73 -6.21 -19.23
C ILE A 280 5.33 -6.86 -19.23
N ARG A 281 5.04 -7.77 -20.18
CA ARG A 281 3.73 -8.44 -20.34
C ARG A 281 2.57 -7.45 -20.26
N MET A 282 2.57 -6.46 -21.17
CA MET A 282 1.53 -5.42 -21.26
C MET A 282 0.15 -5.96 -21.67
N LEU A 283 0.07 -7.20 -22.17
CA LEU A 283 -1.08 -7.76 -22.88
C LEU A 283 -1.68 -9.03 -22.23
N ASP A 284 -1.25 -9.38 -21.01
CA ASP A 284 -1.87 -10.45 -20.20
C ASP A 284 -2.89 -9.88 -19.22
#